data_AF-A0A7W9HGN5-F1
#
_entry.id   AF-A0A7W9HGN5-F1
#
_cell.length_a   1.000
_cell.length_b   1.000
_cell.length_c   1.000
_cell.angle_alpha   90.00
_cell.angle_beta   90.00
_cell.angle_gamma   90.00
#
_symmetry.space_group_name_H-M   'P 1'
#
loop_
_entity.id
_entity.type
_entity.pdbx_description
1 polymer ?
#
loop_
_entity_poly.entity_id
_entity_poly.type
_entity_poly.pdbx_seq_one_letter_code
_entity_poly.pdbx_strand_id
1 'polypeptide(L)'
;MLGLLCAAVFVLPSAACTAVDASATKFVPPVSPLGPLPKPLAPCGWWYGIGEPPTPDDITFAARHYSLVVLNATETVSLRRLKQLNPQIKVLVYKDFASARNYPGAVEGDQDAPLLPTGIGYFKAQRESPQWFAVDTSGSRIEWKSYPKHWQMTVWEPGYQKAWSDAVTAEVVREGWDGVLADNDFSTLKHYSSAVLKGAANAAESDRIIRDGMDKFLTTAGDALHQAGKILIPNVSESHLTAGRWAAHSRYDGAMEENFGLRDTGTGELLTFKGNEWKELRSQAALGESWLLLITRTKGDREQRVGYATAALLAGPFTCWSGAMTHDYRNPDWSRYQDSALGEATETANRLPSGVWDRRFTGGYVAVNPTGKDASVTPPEGLVNFDGGGAAPATMNVAAGDAVILVKPKTPPTTTPAPTTTTPPTTTDTTTPPPPPDPTS
;
A
#
# COMPACT_ATOMS: atom_id res chain seq x y z
N MET A 1 -67.34 -4.08 -14.98
CA MET A 1 -68.38 -3.82 -13.97
C MET A 1 -68.45 -5.04 -13.07
N LEU A 2 -68.25 -4.82 -11.76
CA LEU A 2 -68.59 -5.60 -10.55
C LEU A 2 -68.30 -7.13 -10.52
N GLY A 3 -67.77 -7.70 -9.44
CA GLY A 3 -67.54 -7.14 -8.11
C GLY A 3 -67.00 -8.19 -7.12
N LEU A 4 -66.33 -7.66 -6.10
CA LEU A 4 -65.95 -8.26 -4.82
C LEU A 4 -67.14 -8.91 -4.08
N LEU A 5 -66.83 -9.88 -3.20
CA LEU A 5 -67.57 -10.06 -1.96
C LEU A 5 -66.65 -10.50 -0.81
N CYS A 6 -66.57 -9.61 0.18
CA CYS A 6 -66.04 -9.84 1.53
C CYS A 6 -67.00 -10.71 2.35
N ALA A 7 -66.47 -11.41 3.36
CA ALA A 7 -67.21 -11.70 4.57
C ALA A 7 -66.28 -11.59 5.78
N ALA A 8 -66.55 -10.57 6.59
CA ALA A 8 -65.99 -10.38 7.92
C ALA A 8 -66.91 -11.06 8.95
N VAL A 9 -66.34 -11.61 10.02
CA VAL A 9 -67.07 -11.95 11.25
C VAL A 9 -66.30 -11.34 12.42
N PHE A 10 -66.96 -10.39 13.10
CA PHE A 10 -66.65 -9.94 14.45
C PHE A 10 -67.67 -10.57 15.40
N VAL A 11 -67.25 -10.97 16.61
CA VAL A 11 -67.87 -10.62 17.92
C VAL A 11 -66.94 -11.09 19.06
N LEU A 12 -66.60 -10.13 19.94
CA LEU A 12 -65.90 -10.17 21.25
C LEU A 12 -66.89 -10.55 22.40
N PRO A 13 -66.54 -10.49 23.71
CA PRO A 13 -65.33 -10.84 24.47
C PRO A 13 -65.65 -11.71 25.72
N SER A 14 -64.63 -12.22 26.42
CA SER A 14 -64.68 -12.34 27.89
C SER A 14 -63.29 -12.24 28.49
N ALA A 15 -63.18 -11.33 29.46
CA ALA A 15 -61.97 -11.02 30.19
C ALA A 15 -61.70 -12.06 31.27
N ALA A 16 -60.45 -12.50 31.36
CA ALA A 16 -59.88 -13.02 32.59
C ALA A 16 -58.43 -12.54 32.67
N CYS A 17 -58.20 -11.54 33.54
CA CYS A 17 -56.88 -11.10 33.95
C CYS A 17 -56.17 -12.25 34.68
N THR A 18 -55.01 -12.66 34.17
CA THR A 18 -53.94 -13.21 35.01
C THR A 18 -52.63 -12.57 34.54
N ALA A 19 -52.04 -11.79 35.43
CA ALA A 19 -50.72 -11.21 35.25
C ALA A 19 -49.69 -12.34 35.26
N VAL A 20 -48.87 -12.41 34.22
CA VAL A 20 -47.67 -13.25 34.19
C VAL A 20 -46.50 -12.33 33.82
N ASP A 21 -45.51 -12.34 34.70
CA ASP A 21 -44.36 -11.46 34.74
C ASP A 21 -43.62 -11.33 33.40
N ALA A 22 -43.37 -10.08 33.03
CA ALA A 22 -42.49 -9.70 31.93
C ALA A 22 -41.03 -9.98 32.31
N SER A 23 -40.58 -11.20 32.08
CA SER A 23 -39.15 -11.52 31.96
C SER A 23 -38.86 -11.98 30.53
N ALA A 24 -38.95 -11.04 29.58
CA ALA A 24 -38.47 -11.26 28.22
C ALA A 24 -36.93 -11.27 28.25
N THR A 25 -36.36 -12.46 28.40
CA THR A 25 -34.96 -12.72 28.09
C THR A 25 -34.73 -12.36 26.62
N LYS A 26 -34.13 -11.19 26.37
CA LYS A 26 -33.64 -10.80 25.06
C LYS A 26 -32.63 -11.86 24.61
N PHE A 27 -32.98 -12.60 23.55
CA PHE A 27 -32.02 -13.39 22.81
C PHE A 27 -31.01 -12.41 22.18
N VAL A 28 -29.90 -12.19 22.85
CA VAL A 28 -28.73 -11.51 22.29
C VAL A 28 -27.92 -12.62 21.63
N PRO A 29 -27.79 -12.66 20.29
CA PRO A 29 -26.88 -13.60 19.65
C PRO A 29 -25.49 -13.38 20.25
N PRO A 30 -24.70 -14.44 20.48
CA PRO A 30 -23.33 -14.26 20.95
C PRO A 30 -22.58 -13.47 19.89
N VAL A 31 -22.38 -12.18 20.15
CA VAL A 31 -21.40 -11.37 19.46
C VAL A 31 -20.08 -12.01 19.88
N SER A 32 -19.52 -12.87 19.03
CA SER A 32 -18.12 -13.26 19.16
C SER A 32 -17.35 -11.97 19.39
N PRO A 33 -16.54 -11.87 20.46
CA PRO A 33 -15.74 -10.67 20.67
C PRO A 33 -14.96 -10.44 19.38
N LEU A 34 -15.14 -9.26 18.78
CA LEU A 34 -14.32 -8.79 17.67
C LEU A 34 -12.88 -9.14 18.07
N GLY A 35 -12.15 -9.82 17.19
CA GLY A 35 -10.77 -10.20 17.44
C GLY A 35 -9.93 -9.00 17.90
N PRO A 36 -8.73 -9.23 18.45
CA PRO A 36 -7.88 -8.12 18.87
C PRO A 36 -7.75 -7.10 17.74
N LEU A 37 -7.84 -5.81 18.09
CA LEU A 37 -7.72 -4.75 17.10
C LEU A 37 -6.42 -4.93 16.29
N PRO A 38 -6.44 -4.71 14.97
CA PRO A 38 -5.26 -4.79 14.14
C PRO A 38 -4.15 -3.89 14.68
N LYS A 39 -2.92 -4.41 14.74
CA LYS A 39 -1.78 -3.64 15.24
C LYS A 39 -1.38 -2.58 14.21
N PRO A 40 -1.33 -1.29 14.58
CA PRO A 40 -0.97 -0.22 13.65
C PRO A 40 0.56 -0.14 13.48
N LEU A 41 1.14 -1.11 12.77
CA LEU A 41 2.59 -1.22 12.58
C LEU A 41 3.12 -0.23 11.54
N ALA A 42 4.36 0.24 11.74
CA ALA A 42 5.11 0.93 10.70
C ALA A 42 5.24 0.06 9.43
N PRO A 43 5.45 0.66 8.26
CA PRO A 43 5.31 -0.06 7.00
C PRO A 43 6.30 -1.22 6.87
N CYS A 44 5.80 -2.38 6.48
CA CYS A 44 6.65 -3.48 6.03
C CYS A 44 7.34 -3.12 4.70
N GLY A 45 8.39 -3.86 4.35
CA GLY A 45 8.90 -3.85 3.00
C GLY A 45 8.23 -4.89 2.12
N TRP A 46 8.18 -4.61 0.82
CA TRP A 46 7.82 -5.58 -0.21
C TRP A 46 8.70 -5.43 -1.45
N TRP A 47 8.66 -6.38 -2.38
CA TRP A 47 9.43 -6.29 -3.62
C TRP A 47 8.57 -6.54 -4.84
N TYR A 48 8.61 -5.59 -5.78
CA TYR A 48 7.98 -5.71 -7.08
C TYR A 48 8.98 -6.22 -8.13
N GLY A 49 9.42 -7.47 -7.99
CA GLY A 49 10.49 -8.08 -8.80
C GLY A 49 10.03 -8.57 -10.18
N ILE A 50 9.56 -7.65 -11.02
CA ILE A 50 9.05 -7.94 -12.38
C ILE A 50 10.06 -7.64 -13.50
N GLY A 51 11.30 -7.27 -13.14
CA GLY A 51 12.40 -7.05 -14.08
C GLY A 51 13.06 -8.34 -14.54
N GLU A 52 14.39 -8.30 -14.68
CA GLU A 52 15.20 -9.49 -14.99
C GLU A 52 15.04 -10.60 -13.93
N PRO A 53 15.29 -11.87 -14.30
CA PRO A 53 15.24 -12.98 -13.35
C PRO A 53 16.08 -12.72 -12.09
N PRO A 54 15.51 -12.90 -10.88
CA PRO A 54 16.23 -12.74 -9.62
C PRO A 54 17.49 -13.58 -9.51
N THR A 55 18.55 -13.02 -8.92
CA THR A 55 19.71 -13.82 -8.53
C THR A 55 19.46 -14.56 -7.21
N PRO A 56 20.23 -15.62 -6.89
CA PRO A 56 20.14 -16.28 -5.59
C PRO A 56 20.33 -15.35 -4.38
N ASP A 57 21.15 -14.30 -4.54
CA ASP A 57 21.40 -13.30 -3.51
C ASP A 57 20.18 -12.39 -3.32
N ASP A 58 19.52 -11.97 -4.41
CA ASP A 58 18.26 -11.21 -4.33
C ASP A 58 17.18 -12.00 -3.58
N ILE A 59 17.08 -13.30 -3.85
CA ILE A 59 16.13 -14.19 -3.17
C ILE A 59 16.45 -14.34 -1.68
N THR A 60 17.74 -14.46 -1.33
CA THR A 60 18.15 -14.55 0.08
C THR A 60 17.91 -13.24 0.82
N PHE A 61 18.16 -12.11 0.15
CA PHE A 61 17.86 -10.78 0.66
C PHE A 61 16.35 -10.62 0.88
N ALA A 62 15.56 -10.88 -0.15
CA ALA A 62 14.11 -10.72 -0.11
C ALA A 62 13.46 -11.55 1.00
N ALA A 63 13.90 -12.80 1.20
CA ALA A 63 13.40 -13.66 2.25
C ALA A 63 13.60 -13.11 3.68
N ARG A 64 14.64 -12.29 3.89
CA ARG A 64 14.97 -11.70 5.20
C ARG A 64 14.26 -10.37 5.44
N HIS A 65 14.04 -9.60 4.39
CA HIS A 65 13.65 -8.20 4.49
C HIS A 65 12.17 -7.95 4.17
N TYR A 66 11.57 -8.75 3.30
CA TYR A 66 10.24 -8.47 2.79
C TYR A 66 9.16 -9.38 3.38
N SER A 67 7.98 -8.80 3.56
CA SER A 67 6.76 -9.55 3.92
C SER A 67 6.04 -10.10 2.68
N LEU A 68 6.24 -9.45 1.54
CA LEU A 68 5.62 -9.81 0.27
C LEU A 68 6.58 -9.57 -0.90
N VAL A 69 6.58 -10.49 -1.87
CA VAL A 69 7.33 -10.41 -3.12
C VAL A 69 6.40 -10.71 -4.29
N VAL A 70 6.55 -9.98 -5.38
CA VAL A 70 5.86 -10.21 -6.65
C VAL A 70 6.91 -10.59 -7.68
N LEU A 71 6.70 -11.66 -8.44
CA LEU A 71 7.63 -12.13 -9.47
C LEU A 71 6.91 -12.39 -10.80
N ASN A 72 7.67 -12.44 -11.89
CA ASN A 72 7.19 -12.92 -13.18
C ASN A 72 6.78 -14.41 -13.11
N ALA A 73 5.86 -14.82 -13.99
CA ALA A 73 5.32 -16.18 -14.02
C ALA A 73 6.38 -17.27 -14.25
N THR A 74 7.50 -16.92 -14.90
CA THR A 74 8.65 -17.81 -15.14
C THR A 74 9.41 -18.17 -13.86
N GLU A 75 9.28 -17.38 -12.80
CA GLU A 75 10.12 -17.43 -11.60
C GLU A 75 9.67 -18.46 -10.55
N THR A 76 9.15 -19.61 -11.00
CA THR A 76 8.65 -20.67 -10.10
C THR A 76 9.74 -21.28 -9.23
N VAL A 77 11.00 -21.29 -9.70
CA VAL A 77 12.16 -21.73 -8.89
C VAL A 77 12.43 -20.74 -7.75
N SER A 78 12.41 -19.45 -8.05
CA SER A 78 12.58 -18.36 -7.09
C SER A 78 11.46 -18.35 -6.05
N LEU A 79 10.20 -18.55 -6.47
CA LEU A 79 9.05 -18.78 -5.58
C LEU A 79 9.33 -19.87 -4.55
N ARG A 80 9.71 -21.07 -5.00
CA ARG A 80 9.96 -22.21 -4.10
C ARG A 80 11.11 -21.92 -3.15
N ARG A 81 12.16 -21.24 -3.63
CA ARG A 81 13.30 -20.87 -2.80
C ARG A 81 12.94 -19.84 -1.73
N LEU A 82 12.16 -18.81 -2.06
CA LEU A 82 11.63 -17.84 -1.09
C LEU A 82 10.84 -18.55 0.01
N LYS A 83 9.93 -19.46 -0.36
CA LYS A 83 9.12 -20.23 0.60
C LYS A 83 9.94 -21.15 1.51
N GLN A 84 11.04 -21.71 1.01
CA GLN A 84 11.96 -22.50 1.84
C GLN A 84 12.71 -21.64 2.85
N LEU A 85 13.13 -20.43 2.45
CA LEU A 85 13.89 -19.52 3.31
C LEU A 85 13.01 -18.79 4.32
N ASN A 86 11.79 -18.44 3.94
CA ASN A 86 10.81 -17.77 4.77
C ASN A 86 9.40 -18.32 4.45
N PRO A 87 8.90 -19.29 5.23
CA PRO A 87 7.56 -19.85 5.00
C PRO A 87 6.40 -18.84 5.18
N GLN A 88 6.63 -17.72 5.86
CA GLN A 88 5.62 -16.69 6.13
C GLN A 88 5.51 -15.64 5.02
N ILE A 89 6.53 -15.50 4.17
CA ILE A 89 6.52 -14.54 3.08
C ILE A 89 5.37 -14.82 2.11
N LYS A 90 4.71 -13.77 1.62
CA LYS A 90 3.77 -13.88 0.51
C LYS A 90 4.52 -13.74 -0.80
N VAL A 91 4.26 -14.63 -1.75
CA VAL A 91 4.85 -14.60 -3.09
C VAL A 91 3.73 -14.65 -4.11
N LEU A 92 3.54 -13.55 -4.81
CA LEU A 92 2.50 -13.37 -5.83
C LEU A 92 3.11 -13.43 -7.22
N VAL A 93 2.33 -13.90 -8.18
CA VAL A 93 2.68 -13.80 -9.60
C VAL A 93 2.17 -12.48 -10.18
N TYR A 94 2.98 -11.83 -11.01
CA TYR A 94 2.54 -10.71 -11.84
C TYR A 94 1.64 -11.20 -12.97
N LYS A 95 0.46 -10.60 -13.11
CA LYS A 95 -0.42 -10.80 -14.27
C LYS A 95 -1.02 -9.49 -14.73
N ASP A 96 -1.02 -9.24 -16.02
CA ASP A 96 -1.71 -8.10 -16.60
C ASP A 96 -3.20 -8.40 -16.83
N PHE A 97 -4.09 -7.51 -16.38
CA PHE A 97 -5.53 -7.62 -16.66
C PHE A 97 -5.90 -7.27 -18.09
N ALA A 98 -5.23 -6.27 -18.65
CA ALA A 98 -5.78 -5.45 -19.73
C ALA A 98 -5.15 -5.71 -21.10
N SER A 99 -4.13 -6.56 -21.18
CA SER A 99 -3.42 -6.86 -22.42
C SER A 99 -3.26 -8.35 -22.72
N ALA A 100 -3.12 -8.66 -24.01
CA ALA A 100 -2.44 -9.85 -24.50
C ALA A 100 -1.14 -9.43 -25.19
N ARG A 101 -0.12 -10.30 -25.18
CA ARG A 101 1.24 -9.91 -25.59
C ARG A 101 1.82 -10.89 -26.61
N ASN A 102 2.53 -10.35 -27.62
CA ASN A 102 3.21 -11.16 -28.64
C ASN A 102 4.69 -10.78 -28.86
N TYR A 103 5.35 -10.26 -27.82
CA TYR A 103 6.80 -10.03 -27.81
C TYR A 103 7.58 -11.33 -27.46
N PRO A 104 8.90 -11.39 -27.71
CA PRO A 104 9.74 -12.53 -27.31
C PRO A 104 9.68 -12.81 -25.79
N GLY A 105 9.28 -14.01 -25.40
CA GLY A 105 9.06 -14.40 -24.00
C GLY A 105 7.58 -14.50 -23.61
N ALA A 106 6.68 -13.79 -24.30
CA ALA A 106 5.24 -14.06 -24.24
C ALA A 106 4.80 -15.09 -25.29
N VAL A 107 5.62 -15.32 -26.31
CA VAL A 107 5.40 -16.29 -27.39
C VAL A 107 6.67 -17.05 -27.73
N GLU A 108 6.49 -18.27 -28.25
CA GLU A 108 7.52 -19.14 -28.82
C GLU A 108 7.13 -19.44 -30.28
N GLY A 109 7.68 -18.67 -31.23
CA GLY A 109 7.22 -18.70 -32.62
C GLY A 109 5.76 -18.22 -32.73
N ASP A 110 4.89 -19.06 -33.31
CA ASP A 110 3.46 -18.76 -33.50
C ASP A 110 2.56 -19.36 -32.40
N GLN A 111 3.16 -19.64 -31.23
CA GLN A 111 2.48 -20.20 -30.06
C GLN A 111 2.69 -19.31 -28.84
N ASP A 112 1.70 -19.29 -27.94
CA ASP A 112 1.82 -18.60 -26.66
C ASP A 112 2.79 -19.36 -25.75
N ALA A 113 3.61 -18.63 -25.00
CA ALA A 113 4.51 -19.23 -24.01
C ALA A 113 3.69 -19.94 -22.92
N PRO A 114 4.22 -21.00 -22.28
CA PRO A 114 3.47 -21.76 -21.26
C PRO A 114 3.22 -20.97 -19.97
N LEU A 115 4.06 -19.99 -19.67
CA LEU A 115 3.97 -19.11 -18.50
C LEU A 115 3.88 -17.67 -18.98
N LEU A 116 2.67 -17.13 -18.97
CA LEU A 116 2.38 -15.83 -19.55
C LEU A 116 2.48 -14.71 -18.51
N PRO A 117 2.91 -13.49 -18.88
CA PRO A 117 2.75 -12.29 -18.03
C PRO A 117 1.29 -11.81 -17.99
N THR A 118 0.39 -12.45 -18.72
CA THR A 118 -1.04 -12.16 -18.81
C THR A 118 -1.85 -13.40 -18.42
N GLY A 119 -3.18 -13.28 -18.31
CA GLY A 119 -4.04 -14.46 -18.14
C GLY A 119 -4.39 -15.17 -19.44
N ILE A 120 -4.29 -14.48 -20.58
CA ILE A 120 -4.67 -14.99 -21.90
C ILE A 120 -3.55 -14.73 -22.92
N GLY A 121 -3.20 -15.78 -23.66
CA GLY A 121 -2.22 -15.73 -24.75
C GLY A 121 -2.77 -15.03 -25.99
N TYR A 122 -1.90 -14.30 -26.69
CA TYR A 122 -2.23 -13.58 -27.91
C TYR A 122 -2.72 -14.51 -29.03
N PHE A 123 -1.99 -15.59 -29.30
CA PHE A 123 -2.29 -16.47 -30.42
C PHE A 123 -3.55 -17.31 -30.16
N LYS A 124 -3.75 -17.75 -28.91
CA LYS A 124 -5.00 -18.40 -28.49
C LYS A 124 -6.19 -17.46 -28.68
N ALA A 125 -6.12 -16.25 -28.14
CA ALA A 125 -7.19 -15.27 -28.31
C ALA A 125 -7.44 -14.98 -29.80
N GLN A 126 -6.40 -14.86 -30.62
CA GLN A 126 -6.56 -14.58 -32.04
C GLN A 126 -7.29 -15.68 -32.81
N ARG A 127 -7.03 -16.95 -32.49
CA ARG A 127 -7.66 -18.08 -33.17
C ARG A 127 -9.07 -18.37 -32.67
N GLU A 128 -9.27 -18.30 -31.36
CA GLU A 128 -10.47 -18.84 -30.72
C GLU A 128 -11.46 -17.75 -30.30
N SER A 129 -11.00 -16.53 -30.07
CA SER A 129 -11.82 -15.42 -29.58
C SER A 129 -11.30 -14.05 -30.03
N PRO A 130 -11.21 -13.79 -31.35
CA PRO A 130 -10.63 -12.55 -31.88
C PRO A 130 -11.38 -11.29 -31.43
N GLN A 131 -12.64 -11.42 -31.01
CA GLN A 131 -13.45 -10.35 -30.42
C GLN A 131 -12.93 -9.88 -29.05
N TRP A 132 -12.01 -10.60 -28.41
CA TRP A 132 -11.39 -10.16 -27.16
C TRP A 132 -10.33 -9.08 -27.35
N PHE A 133 -9.88 -8.84 -28.59
CA PHE A 133 -9.04 -7.68 -28.88
C PHE A 133 -9.92 -6.44 -29.01
N ALA A 134 -9.63 -5.43 -28.19
CA ALA A 134 -10.27 -4.14 -28.35
C ALA A 134 -9.85 -3.51 -29.68
N VAL A 135 -10.83 -2.95 -30.38
CA VAL A 135 -10.63 -2.25 -31.63
C VAL A 135 -11.06 -0.80 -31.51
N ASP A 136 -10.42 0.06 -32.28
CA ASP A 136 -10.76 1.48 -32.36
C ASP A 136 -11.95 1.75 -33.30
N THR A 137 -12.32 3.02 -33.44
CA THR A 137 -13.40 3.46 -34.33
C THR A 137 -13.18 3.14 -35.81
N SER A 138 -11.94 2.86 -36.24
CA SER A 138 -11.62 2.38 -37.60
C SER A 138 -11.72 0.86 -37.75
N GLY A 139 -11.90 0.13 -36.64
CA GLY A 139 -11.89 -1.33 -36.60
C GLY A 139 -10.49 -1.94 -36.45
N SER A 140 -9.47 -1.13 -36.18
CA SER A 140 -8.09 -1.58 -35.97
C SER A 140 -7.88 -2.02 -34.53
N ARG A 141 -7.14 -3.11 -34.30
CA ARG A 141 -6.75 -3.52 -32.93
C ARG A 141 -5.91 -2.42 -32.27
N ILE A 142 -6.17 -2.18 -30.99
CA ILE A 142 -5.47 -1.15 -30.23
C ILE A 142 -4.20 -1.74 -29.63
N GLU A 143 -3.05 -1.32 -30.16
CA GLU A 143 -1.74 -1.58 -29.57
C GLU A 143 -1.34 -0.44 -28.64
N TRP A 144 -0.65 -0.76 -27.54
CA TRP A 144 -0.14 0.24 -26.60
C TRP A 144 1.12 0.91 -27.14
N LYS A 145 1.11 2.23 -27.26
CA LYS A 145 2.19 3.02 -27.86
C LYS A 145 3.52 2.92 -27.11
N SER A 146 3.46 2.98 -25.78
CA SER A 146 4.66 2.92 -24.92
C SER A 146 5.16 1.49 -24.73
N TYR A 147 4.37 0.49 -25.11
CA TYR A 147 4.64 -0.93 -24.93
C TYR A 147 4.26 -1.69 -26.20
N PRO A 148 5.09 -1.64 -27.27
CA PRO A 148 4.83 -2.39 -28.49
C PRO A 148 4.55 -3.86 -28.19
N LYS A 149 3.71 -4.48 -29.00
CA LYS A 149 3.23 -5.87 -28.89
C LYS A 149 2.37 -6.14 -27.65
N HIS A 150 1.88 -5.10 -26.98
CA HIS A 150 0.81 -5.19 -26.00
C HIS A 150 -0.49 -4.74 -26.64
N TRP A 151 -1.48 -5.62 -26.61
CA TRP A 151 -2.74 -5.41 -27.30
C TRP A 151 -3.85 -5.26 -26.28
N GLN A 152 -4.56 -4.14 -26.32
CA GLN A 152 -5.66 -3.87 -25.42
C GLN A 152 -6.73 -4.96 -25.57
N MET A 153 -7.10 -5.58 -24.45
CA MET A 153 -8.17 -6.56 -24.39
C MET A 153 -9.49 -5.89 -24.02
N THR A 154 -10.60 -6.51 -24.40
CA THR A 154 -11.95 -6.07 -24.07
C THR A 154 -12.30 -6.44 -22.63
N VAL A 155 -11.71 -5.73 -21.68
CA VAL A 155 -11.84 -6.01 -20.25
C VAL A 155 -13.27 -5.91 -19.69
N TRP A 156 -14.20 -5.38 -20.48
CA TRP A 156 -15.63 -5.32 -20.20
C TRP A 156 -16.42 -6.54 -20.70
N GLU A 157 -15.81 -7.43 -21.49
CA GLU A 157 -16.45 -8.62 -22.04
C GLU A 157 -16.45 -9.77 -21.03
N PRO A 158 -17.63 -10.28 -20.59
CA PRO A 158 -17.70 -11.34 -19.58
C PRO A 158 -16.95 -12.62 -19.97
N GLY A 159 -16.90 -12.94 -21.26
CA GLY A 159 -16.15 -14.09 -21.77
C GLY A 159 -14.63 -13.95 -21.55
N TYR A 160 -14.08 -12.76 -21.77
CA TYR A 160 -12.67 -12.48 -21.49
C TYR A 160 -12.39 -12.52 -19.99
N GLN A 161 -13.25 -11.86 -19.20
CA GLN A 161 -13.12 -11.80 -17.73
C GLN A 161 -13.07 -13.20 -17.12
N LYS A 162 -14.00 -14.07 -17.51
CA LYS A 162 -14.06 -15.46 -17.03
C LYS A 162 -12.84 -16.25 -17.50
N ALA A 163 -12.48 -16.18 -18.78
CA ALA A 163 -11.37 -16.94 -19.32
C ALA A 163 -10.03 -16.58 -18.66
N TRP A 164 -9.78 -15.28 -18.43
CA TRP A 164 -8.61 -14.82 -17.70
C TRP A 164 -8.63 -15.33 -16.26
N SER A 165 -9.77 -15.21 -15.56
CA SER A 165 -9.91 -15.61 -14.16
C SER A 165 -9.67 -17.11 -13.97
N ASP A 166 -10.26 -17.93 -14.84
CA ASP A 166 -10.08 -19.38 -14.83
C ASP A 166 -8.61 -19.76 -15.08
N ALA A 167 -7.98 -19.18 -16.11
CA ALA A 167 -6.62 -19.50 -16.50
C ALA A 167 -5.59 -19.09 -15.43
N VAL A 168 -5.74 -17.88 -14.88
CA VAL A 168 -4.85 -17.37 -13.83
C VAL A 168 -5.03 -18.15 -12.54
N THR A 169 -6.26 -18.43 -12.12
CA THR A 169 -6.51 -19.24 -10.92
C THR A 169 -5.91 -20.63 -11.06
N ALA A 170 -6.06 -21.26 -12.22
CA ALA A 170 -5.47 -22.58 -12.49
C ALA A 170 -3.94 -22.56 -12.39
N GLU A 171 -3.27 -21.53 -12.93
CA GLU A 171 -1.82 -21.38 -12.81
C GLU A 171 -1.38 -21.14 -11.36
N VAL A 172 -2.03 -20.21 -10.66
CA VAL A 172 -1.71 -19.88 -9.26
C VAL A 172 -1.80 -21.10 -8.36
N VAL A 173 -2.83 -21.92 -8.55
CA VAL A 173 -3.01 -23.19 -7.82
C VAL A 173 -1.93 -24.21 -8.22
N ARG A 174 -1.70 -24.40 -9.53
CA ARG A 174 -0.78 -25.41 -10.06
C ARG A 174 0.67 -25.15 -9.64
N GLU A 175 1.13 -23.90 -9.74
CA GLU A 175 2.53 -23.55 -9.48
C GLU A 175 2.82 -23.26 -8.00
N GLY A 176 1.77 -23.05 -7.19
CA GLY A 176 1.89 -22.82 -5.75
C GLY A 176 2.12 -21.36 -5.36
N TRP A 177 1.74 -20.40 -6.20
CA TRP A 177 1.72 -18.98 -5.85
C TRP A 177 0.70 -18.72 -4.73
N ASP A 178 0.95 -17.73 -3.86
CA ASP A 178 -0.03 -17.32 -2.85
C ASP A 178 -1.20 -16.54 -3.48
N GLY A 179 -0.99 -15.99 -4.67
CA GLY A 179 -1.98 -15.19 -5.39
C GLY A 179 -1.34 -14.38 -6.51
N VAL A 180 -1.99 -13.28 -6.86
CA VAL A 180 -1.69 -12.47 -8.04
C VAL A 180 -1.59 -11.01 -7.65
N LEU A 181 -0.54 -10.33 -8.13
CA LEU A 181 -0.59 -8.89 -8.34
C LEU A 181 -1.07 -8.66 -9.77
N ALA A 182 -2.26 -8.09 -9.90
CA ALA A 182 -2.94 -7.93 -11.17
C ALA A 182 -2.76 -6.49 -11.67
N ASP A 183 -1.87 -6.33 -12.64
CA ASP A 183 -1.49 -5.03 -13.17
C ASP A 183 -2.52 -4.48 -14.15
N ASN A 184 -2.48 -3.16 -14.36
CA ASN A 184 -3.30 -2.45 -15.34
C ASN A 184 -4.81 -2.43 -15.06
N ASP A 185 -5.18 -2.31 -13.78
CA ASP A 185 -6.51 -1.81 -13.38
C ASP A 185 -6.54 -0.27 -13.48
N PHE A 186 -6.46 0.22 -14.72
CA PHE A 186 -6.34 1.63 -15.02
C PHE A 186 -7.67 2.31 -15.34
N SER A 187 -7.72 3.61 -15.06
CA SER A 187 -8.94 4.42 -15.23
C SER A 187 -9.10 5.04 -16.62
N THR A 188 -8.04 5.08 -17.42
CA THR A 188 -8.00 5.78 -18.72
C THR A 188 -7.03 5.13 -19.70
N LEU A 189 -7.49 4.96 -20.96
CA LEU A 189 -6.68 4.35 -22.01
C LEU A 189 -5.51 5.25 -22.44
N LYS A 190 -5.58 6.56 -22.18
CA LYS A 190 -4.59 7.55 -22.65
C LYS A 190 -3.17 7.30 -22.13
N HIS A 191 -3.01 6.55 -21.05
CA HIS A 191 -1.69 6.11 -20.56
C HIS A 191 -0.95 5.23 -21.58
N TYR A 192 -1.72 4.54 -22.44
CA TYR A 192 -1.22 3.56 -23.39
C TYR A 192 -1.52 3.90 -24.84
N SER A 193 -2.68 4.50 -25.13
CA SER A 193 -3.10 4.82 -26.49
C SER A 193 -4.06 6.00 -26.53
N SER A 194 -3.97 6.82 -27.57
CA SER A 194 -4.94 7.90 -27.84
C SER A 194 -6.17 7.43 -28.62
N ALA A 195 -6.30 6.12 -28.87
CA ALA A 195 -7.43 5.55 -29.59
C ALA A 195 -8.75 5.73 -28.83
N VAL A 196 -9.86 5.79 -29.57
CA VAL A 196 -11.22 5.74 -29.04
C VAL A 196 -11.78 4.36 -29.34
N LEU A 197 -12.32 3.69 -28.32
CA LEU A 197 -12.91 2.36 -28.46
C LEU A 197 -14.04 2.37 -29.49
N LYS A 198 -14.14 1.33 -30.30
CA LYS A 198 -15.27 1.14 -31.21
C LYS A 198 -16.59 1.19 -30.45
N GLY A 199 -17.50 2.05 -30.92
CA GLY A 199 -18.81 2.26 -30.30
C GLY A 199 -18.84 3.34 -29.22
N ALA A 200 -17.69 3.84 -28.75
CA ALA A 200 -17.62 5.02 -27.89
C ALA A 200 -17.65 6.30 -28.72
N ALA A 201 -18.36 7.33 -28.25
CA ALA A 201 -18.42 8.63 -28.90
C ALA A 201 -17.11 9.43 -28.78
N ASN A 202 -16.35 9.21 -27.71
CA ASN A 202 -15.09 9.90 -27.42
C ASN A 202 -14.23 9.13 -26.40
N ALA A 203 -13.06 9.69 -26.06
CA ALA A 203 -12.14 9.11 -25.08
C ALA A 203 -12.75 8.98 -23.68
N ALA A 204 -13.56 9.94 -23.22
CA ALA A 204 -14.19 9.88 -21.90
C ALA A 204 -15.19 8.71 -21.79
N GLU A 205 -15.92 8.42 -22.88
CA GLU A 205 -16.78 7.24 -22.94
C GLU A 205 -15.98 5.94 -23.02
N SER A 206 -14.86 5.92 -23.74
CA SER A 206 -13.94 4.76 -23.74
C SER A 206 -13.43 4.46 -22.33
N ASP A 207 -12.99 5.49 -21.62
CA ASP A 207 -12.51 5.37 -20.25
C ASP A 207 -13.63 4.90 -19.31
N ARG A 208 -14.88 5.32 -19.52
CA ARG A 208 -16.04 4.81 -18.76
C ARG A 208 -16.27 3.32 -19.00
N ILE A 209 -16.24 2.87 -20.26
CA ILE A 209 -16.40 1.45 -20.60
C ILE A 209 -15.31 0.60 -19.93
N ILE A 210 -14.06 1.09 -19.91
CA ILE A 210 -12.94 0.40 -19.26
C ILE A 210 -13.15 0.33 -17.75
N ARG A 211 -13.52 1.43 -17.09
CA ARG A 211 -13.80 1.44 -15.64
C ARG A 211 -14.94 0.50 -15.26
N ASP A 212 -16.09 0.64 -15.92
CA ASP A 212 -17.27 -0.21 -15.67
C ASP A 212 -16.94 -1.71 -15.92
N GLY A 213 -16.05 -1.98 -16.89
CA GLY A 213 -15.52 -3.31 -17.18
C GLY A 213 -14.61 -3.85 -16.07
N MET A 214 -13.64 -3.05 -15.62
CA MET A 214 -12.74 -3.38 -14.51
C MET A 214 -13.49 -3.69 -13.23
N ASP A 215 -14.50 -2.90 -12.87
CA ASP A 215 -15.28 -3.12 -11.66
C ASP A 215 -15.89 -4.53 -11.62
N LYS A 216 -16.42 -5.00 -12.76
CA LYS A 216 -16.97 -6.36 -12.93
C LYS A 216 -15.90 -7.43 -13.05
N PHE A 217 -14.82 -7.13 -13.75
CA PHE A 217 -13.72 -8.06 -13.92
C PHE A 217 -13.06 -8.38 -12.58
N LEU A 218 -12.84 -7.36 -11.75
CA LEU A 218 -12.33 -7.53 -10.40
C LEU A 218 -13.22 -8.46 -9.57
N THR A 219 -14.55 -8.34 -9.67
CA THR A 219 -15.46 -9.29 -9.02
C THR A 219 -15.23 -10.72 -9.50
N THR A 220 -15.16 -10.90 -10.81
CA THR A 220 -14.99 -12.23 -11.43
C THR A 220 -13.65 -12.87 -11.03
N ALA A 221 -12.56 -12.10 -11.09
CA ALA A 221 -11.22 -12.57 -10.75
C ALA A 221 -11.05 -12.79 -9.25
N GLY A 222 -11.55 -11.85 -8.44
CA GLY A 222 -11.46 -11.92 -6.99
C GLY A 222 -12.24 -13.10 -6.42
N ASP A 223 -13.48 -13.30 -6.85
CA ASP A 223 -14.30 -14.44 -6.41
C ASP A 223 -13.65 -15.77 -6.78
N ALA A 224 -13.09 -15.89 -8.00
CA ALA A 224 -12.41 -17.11 -8.44
C ALA A 224 -11.14 -17.42 -7.63
N LEU A 225 -10.30 -16.41 -7.39
CA LEU A 225 -9.07 -16.57 -6.60
C LEU A 225 -9.39 -16.84 -5.11
N HIS A 226 -10.33 -16.12 -4.52
CA HIS A 226 -10.76 -16.33 -3.13
C HIS A 226 -11.36 -17.71 -2.92
N GLN A 227 -12.19 -18.18 -3.85
CA GLN A 227 -12.72 -19.54 -3.80
C GLN A 227 -11.61 -20.61 -3.82
N ALA A 228 -10.48 -20.31 -4.47
CA ALA A 228 -9.29 -21.16 -4.48
C ALA A 228 -8.34 -20.91 -3.29
N GLY A 229 -8.70 -20.02 -2.35
CA GLY A 229 -7.86 -19.64 -1.20
C GLY A 229 -6.63 -18.82 -1.58
N LYS A 230 -6.73 -18.01 -2.64
CA LYS A 230 -5.64 -17.22 -3.22
C LYS A 230 -5.90 -15.73 -3.13
N ILE A 231 -4.80 -14.98 -3.10
CA ILE A 231 -4.78 -13.52 -2.97
C ILE A 231 -5.00 -12.84 -4.33
N LEU A 232 -5.76 -11.74 -4.36
CA LEU A 232 -5.81 -10.79 -5.46
C LEU A 232 -5.47 -9.37 -4.99
N ILE A 233 -4.43 -8.78 -5.60
CA ILE A 233 -4.05 -7.38 -5.39
C ILE A 233 -3.97 -6.66 -6.74
N PRO A 234 -4.97 -5.85 -7.14
CA PRO A 234 -4.86 -5.01 -8.33
C PRO A 234 -3.86 -3.84 -8.16
N ASN A 235 -3.16 -3.47 -9.24
CA ASN A 235 -2.48 -2.17 -9.37
C ASN A 235 -3.50 -1.11 -9.84
N VAL A 236 -4.01 -0.33 -8.90
CA VAL A 236 -5.15 0.58 -9.12
C VAL A 236 -4.63 1.94 -9.54
N SER A 237 -4.84 2.31 -10.80
CA SER A 237 -4.43 3.64 -11.26
C SER A 237 -5.46 4.71 -10.92
N GLU A 238 -4.96 5.87 -10.50
CA GLU A 238 -5.72 7.12 -10.40
C GLU A 238 -6.98 6.99 -9.50
N SER A 239 -6.86 6.24 -8.41
CA SER A 239 -7.98 6.03 -7.48
C SER A 239 -8.53 7.35 -6.92
N HIS A 240 -7.68 8.37 -6.81
CA HIS A 240 -8.05 9.75 -6.43
C HIS A 240 -9.11 10.41 -7.34
N LEU A 241 -9.30 9.96 -8.58
CA LEU A 241 -10.26 10.56 -9.52
C LEU A 241 -11.71 10.18 -9.19
N THR A 242 -11.95 9.03 -8.56
CA THR A 242 -13.30 8.51 -8.29
C THR A 242 -13.42 8.06 -6.84
N ALA A 243 -14.28 8.73 -6.08
CA ALA A 243 -14.55 8.37 -4.69
C ALA A 243 -15.00 6.90 -4.57
N GLY A 244 -14.40 6.17 -3.64
CA GLY A 244 -14.70 4.77 -3.38
C GLY A 244 -13.95 3.78 -4.28
N ARG A 245 -13.20 4.24 -5.29
CA ARG A 245 -12.48 3.33 -6.19
C ARG A 245 -11.43 2.52 -5.45
N TRP A 246 -10.63 3.15 -4.57
CA TRP A 246 -9.65 2.41 -3.78
C TRP A 246 -10.34 1.37 -2.89
N ALA A 247 -11.36 1.79 -2.13
CA ALA A 247 -12.08 0.87 -1.24
C ALA A 247 -12.75 -0.29 -1.99
N ALA A 248 -13.37 -0.02 -3.14
CA ALA A 248 -13.98 -1.06 -3.96
C ALA A 248 -12.94 -2.02 -4.55
N HIS A 249 -11.77 -1.52 -4.97
CA HIS A 249 -10.77 -2.32 -5.65
C HIS A 249 -9.82 -3.07 -4.71
N SER A 250 -9.69 -2.61 -3.46
CA SER A 250 -8.91 -3.27 -2.42
C SER A 250 -9.69 -4.32 -1.59
N ARG A 251 -10.98 -4.52 -1.87
CA ARG A 251 -11.91 -5.28 -1.02
C ARG A 251 -11.61 -6.77 -0.85
N TYR A 252 -10.81 -7.36 -1.74
CA TYR A 252 -10.45 -8.78 -1.68
C TYR A 252 -9.30 -8.97 -0.70
N ASP A 253 -8.07 -8.69 -1.12
CA ASP A 253 -6.90 -8.83 -0.25
C ASP A 253 -6.04 -7.57 -0.19
N GLY A 254 -6.35 -6.53 -0.95
CA GLY A 254 -5.54 -5.32 -0.99
C GLY A 254 -5.51 -4.65 -2.35
N ALA A 255 -4.73 -3.59 -2.47
CA ALA A 255 -4.45 -2.88 -3.71
C ALA A 255 -3.03 -2.31 -3.70
N MET A 256 -2.51 -2.01 -4.89
CA MET A 256 -1.22 -1.40 -5.12
C MET A 256 -1.37 -0.01 -5.75
N GLU A 257 -0.55 0.96 -5.31
CA GLU A 257 -0.37 2.28 -5.95
C GLU A 257 1.10 2.48 -6.34
N GLU A 258 1.38 2.54 -7.64
CA GLU A 258 2.74 2.56 -8.19
C GLU A 258 3.44 3.93 -8.07
N ASN A 259 2.68 5.01 -7.88
CA ASN A 259 3.18 6.37 -7.79
C ASN A 259 2.77 7.05 -6.48
N PHE A 260 2.80 6.28 -5.40
CA PHE A 260 2.44 6.70 -4.07
C PHE A 260 3.38 7.76 -3.52
N GLY A 261 2.82 8.71 -2.77
CA GLY A 261 3.57 9.69 -1.99
C GLY A 261 4.13 10.86 -2.78
N LEU A 262 4.16 10.79 -4.13
CA LEU A 262 4.73 11.84 -4.98
C LEU A 262 4.10 11.88 -6.38
N ARG A 263 3.40 12.98 -6.69
CA ARG A 263 3.26 13.51 -8.05
C ARG A 263 3.19 15.04 -7.92
N ASP A 264 4.34 15.69 -8.05
CA ASP A 264 4.47 17.15 -7.98
C ASP A 264 3.73 17.79 -9.16
N THR A 265 2.66 18.54 -8.86
CA THR A 265 1.92 19.32 -9.85
C THR A 265 2.57 20.69 -10.14
N GLY A 266 3.86 20.85 -9.78
CA GLY A 266 4.61 22.10 -9.88
C GLY A 266 4.31 23.09 -8.74
N THR A 267 3.51 22.67 -7.75
CA THR A 267 3.08 23.50 -6.62
C THR A 267 3.72 23.06 -5.29
N GLY A 268 4.55 22.01 -5.30
CA GLY A 268 5.12 21.41 -4.09
C GLY A 268 4.13 20.59 -3.26
N GLU A 269 2.87 20.50 -3.68
CA GLU A 269 1.85 19.70 -2.99
C GLU A 269 1.91 18.22 -3.37
N LEU A 270 1.61 17.34 -2.41
CA LEU A 270 1.59 15.90 -2.64
C LEU A 270 0.20 15.45 -3.12
N LEU A 271 0.12 14.92 -4.35
CA LEU A 271 -1.14 14.49 -4.97
C LEU A 271 -1.90 13.44 -4.14
N THR A 272 -1.21 12.50 -3.48
CA THR A 272 -1.84 11.47 -2.65
C THR A 272 -2.74 12.06 -1.57
N PHE A 273 -2.45 13.27 -1.08
CA PHE A 273 -3.25 13.97 -0.08
C PHE A 273 -4.42 14.79 -0.67
N LYS A 274 -4.55 14.83 -2.00
CA LYS A 274 -5.65 15.47 -2.71
C LYS A 274 -6.77 14.44 -2.98
N GLY A 275 -8.01 14.89 -2.96
CA GLY A 275 -9.16 14.04 -3.24
C GLY A 275 -9.48 13.02 -2.13
N ASN A 276 -10.12 11.92 -2.51
CA ASN A 276 -10.61 10.90 -1.56
C ASN A 276 -9.61 9.78 -1.26
N GLU A 277 -8.60 9.59 -2.10
CA GLU A 277 -7.62 8.50 -2.00
C GLU A 277 -6.97 8.43 -0.62
N TRP A 278 -6.46 9.56 -0.09
CA TRP A 278 -5.88 9.60 1.26
C TRP A 278 -6.85 9.11 2.35
N LYS A 279 -8.11 9.52 2.26
CA LYS A 279 -9.13 9.13 3.23
C LYS A 279 -9.44 7.63 3.14
N GLU A 280 -9.47 7.08 1.93
CA GLU A 280 -9.71 5.66 1.68
C GLU A 280 -8.53 4.80 2.14
N LEU A 281 -7.30 5.17 1.77
CA LEU A 281 -6.07 4.53 2.24
C LEU A 281 -6.01 4.48 3.76
N ARG A 282 -6.27 5.60 4.43
CA ARG A 282 -6.29 5.66 5.91
C ARG A 282 -7.36 4.75 6.51
N SER A 283 -8.52 4.68 5.88
CA SER A 283 -9.61 3.83 6.37
C SER A 283 -9.26 2.35 6.22
N GLN A 284 -8.70 1.94 5.08
CA GLN A 284 -8.24 0.57 4.85
C GLN A 284 -7.08 0.17 5.77
N ALA A 285 -6.09 1.06 5.96
CA ALA A 285 -5.00 0.85 6.90
C ALA A 285 -5.49 0.63 8.34
N ALA A 286 -6.51 1.40 8.76
CA ALA A 286 -7.11 1.29 10.09
C ALA A 286 -7.95 0.02 10.27
N LEU A 287 -8.58 -0.48 9.20
CA LEU A 287 -9.23 -1.80 9.22
C LEU A 287 -8.21 -2.92 9.36
N GLY A 288 -7.02 -2.78 8.73
CA GLY A 288 -5.93 -3.74 8.88
C GLY A 288 -6.27 -5.14 8.38
N GLU A 289 -7.17 -5.23 7.39
CA GLU A 289 -7.67 -6.48 6.81
C GLU A 289 -7.09 -6.76 5.42
N SER A 290 -6.55 -5.75 4.75
CA SER A 290 -6.09 -5.81 3.35
C SER A 290 -4.72 -5.17 3.17
N TRP A 291 -3.95 -5.66 2.19
CA TRP A 291 -2.64 -5.18 1.82
C TRP A 291 -2.72 -3.81 1.16
N LEU A 292 -1.95 -2.85 1.69
CA LEU A 292 -1.68 -1.58 1.04
C LEU A 292 -0.25 -1.67 0.50
N LEU A 293 -0.10 -1.95 -0.78
CA LEU A 293 1.20 -2.05 -1.43
C LEU A 293 1.56 -0.73 -2.10
N LEU A 294 2.52 -0.02 -1.54
CA LEU A 294 2.82 1.35 -1.95
C LEU A 294 4.20 1.40 -2.60
N ILE A 295 4.29 1.93 -3.82
CA ILE A 295 5.58 2.25 -4.46
C ILE A 295 5.72 3.75 -4.58
N THR A 296 6.86 4.27 -4.16
CA THR A 296 7.27 5.65 -4.47
C THR A 296 8.42 5.61 -5.46
N ARG A 297 8.30 6.33 -6.58
CA ARG A 297 9.44 6.58 -7.49
C ARG A 297 10.44 7.48 -6.79
N THR A 298 11.66 6.99 -6.60
CA THR A 298 12.67 7.65 -5.76
C THR A 298 13.86 8.09 -6.58
N LYS A 299 14.14 9.40 -6.61
CA LYS A 299 15.33 9.96 -7.30
C LYS A 299 16.47 10.34 -6.34
N GLY A 300 16.17 10.46 -5.05
CA GLY A 300 17.14 10.68 -3.99
C GLY A 300 16.52 10.49 -2.60
N ASP A 301 17.26 10.94 -1.58
CA ASP A 301 16.88 10.79 -0.17
C ASP A 301 15.52 11.43 0.15
N ARG A 302 15.22 12.58 -0.46
CA ARG A 302 13.94 13.29 -0.23
C ARG A 302 12.76 12.41 -0.60
N GLU A 303 12.77 11.83 -1.79
CA GLU A 303 11.65 11.02 -2.26
C GLU A 303 11.49 9.75 -1.43
N GLN A 304 12.60 9.13 -1.01
CA GLN A 304 12.56 7.98 -0.11
C GLN A 304 11.95 8.36 1.26
N ARG A 305 12.37 9.49 1.83
CA ARG A 305 11.88 9.99 3.11
C ARG A 305 10.39 10.28 3.06
N VAL A 306 9.95 11.01 2.03
CA VAL A 306 8.54 11.39 1.84
C VAL A 306 7.69 10.15 1.61
N GLY A 307 8.12 9.23 0.73
CA GLY A 307 7.41 7.98 0.48
C GLY A 307 7.23 7.14 1.74
N TYR A 308 8.33 6.85 2.44
CA TYR A 308 8.29 6.04 3.67
C TYR A 308 7.50 6.72 4.79
N ALA A 309 7.71 8.01 5.04
CA ALA A 309 6.97 8.74 6.07
C ALA A 309 5.47 8.81 5.76
N THR A 310 5.09 8.98 4.49
CA THR A 310 3.69 8.98 4.06
C THR A 310 3.05 7.60 4.26
N ALA A 311 3.79 6.52 3.95
CA ALA A 311 3.33 5.17 4.26
C ALA A 311 3.22 4.93 5.78
N ALA A 312 4.13 5.48 6.58
CA ALA A 312 4.08 5.36 8.04
C ALA A 312 2.84 6.05 8.63
N LEU A 313 2.38 7.18 8.08
CA LEU A 313 1.10 7.76 8.47
C LEU A 313 -0.07 6.77 8.27
N LEU A 314 0.05 5.83 7.32
CA LEU A 314 -0.87 4.71 7.08
C LEU A 314 -0.53 3.44 7.89
N ALA A 315 0.07 3.57 9.07
CA ALA A 315 0.44 2.43 9.92
C ALA A 315 -0.73 1.45 10.11
N GLY A 316 -0.46 0.18 9.84
CA GLY A 316 -1.39 -0.95 9.76
C GLY A 316 -0.61 -2.25 9.52
N PRO A 317 -1.16 -3.42 9.87
CA PRO A 317 -0.41 -4.68 9.83
C PRO A 317 -0.05 -5.15 8.41
N PHE A 318 -0.74 -4.64 7.39
CA PHE A 318 -0.55 -5.00 5.98
C PHE A 318 -0.19 -3.80 5.10
N THR A 319 0.22 -2.69 5.72
CA THR A 319 0.77 -1.54 4.98
C THR A 319 2.23 -1.82 4.67
N CYS A 320 2.57 -2.04 3.40
CA CYS A 320 3.96 -2.14 2.96
C CYS A 320 4.32 -1.00 2.01
N TRP A 321 5.58 -0.59 2.05
CA TRP A 321 6.12 0.43 1.17
C TRP A 321 7.45 0.01 0.59
N SER A 322 7.69 0.43 -0.65
CA SER A 322 8.97 0.28 -1.33
C SER A 322 9.34 1.53 -2.12
N GLY A 323 10.63 1.85 -2.09
CA GLY A 323 11.21 2.77 -3.06
C GLY A 323 11.33 2.06 -4.42
N ALA A 324 11.35 2.85 -5.48
CA ALA A 324 11.67 2.40 -6.82
C ALA A 324 12.67 3.37 -7.43
N MET A 325 13.96 3.02 -7.33
CA MET A 325 15.06 3.84 -7.83
C MET A 325 15.23 3.70 -9.34
N THR A 326 14.96 2.51 -9.87
CA THR A 326 15.02 2.24 -11.31
C THR A 326 13.63 2.07 -11.90
N HIS A 327 13.53 2.21 -13.22
CA HIS A 327 12.30 1.96 -13.96
C HIS A 327 12.06 0.48 -14.26
N ASP A 328 13.12 -0.35 -14.20
CA ASP A 328 13.11 -1.75 -14.61
C ASP A 328 12.76 -2.73 -13.49
N TYR A 329 12.68 -2.26 -12.23
CA TYR A 329 12.36 -3.07 -11.06
C TYR A 329 13.21 -4.33 -10.89
N ARG A 330 14.44 -4.31 -11.40
CA ARG A 330 15.31 -5.49 -11.44
C ARG A 330 15.77 -5.94 -10.05
N ASN A 331 16.08 -4.99 -9.17
CA ASN A 331 16.74 -5.29 -7.90
C ASN A 331 15.79 -5.04 -6.70
N PRO A 332 16.00 -5.74 -5.58
CA PRO A 332 15.45 -5.36 -4.28
C PRO A 332 15.81 -3.92 -3.88
N ASP A 333 14.84 -3.01 -3.90
CA ASP A 333 15.02 -1.61 -3.49
C ASP A 333 14.68 -1.42 -1.99
N TRP A 334 15.59 -1.87 -1.11
CA TRP A 334 15.47 -1.62 0.33
C TRP A 334 15.97 -0.24 0.70
N SER A 335 15.11 0.54 1.35
CA SER A 335 15.47 1.86 1.86
C SER A 335 16.00 1.78 3.28
N ARG A 336 17.02 2.60 3.59
CA ARG A 336 17.49 2.78 4.98
C ARG A 336 16.38 3.22 5.95
N TYR A 337 15.33 3.88 5.47
CA TYR A 337 14.21 4.27 6.34
C TYR A 337 13.41 3.07 6.86
N GLN A 338 13.45 1.94 6.17
CA GLN A 338 12.83 0.69 6.65
C GLN A 338 13.59 0.11 7.86
N ASP A 339 14.85 0.52 8.08
CA ASP A 339 15.65 0.19 9.27
C ASP A 339 15.47 1.20 10.43
N SER A 340 14.52 2.14 10.32
CA SER A 340 14.26 3.17 11.34
C SER A 340 13.72 2.61 12.67
N ALA A 341 13.21 1.38 12.66
CA ALA A 341 12.64 0.72 13.83
C ALA A 341 11.54 1.55 14.54
N LEU A 342 10.70 2.26 13.76
CA LEU A 342 9.57 3.03 14.30
C LEU A 342 8.66 2.17 15.20
N GLY A 343 8.38 0.92 14.81
CA GLY A 343 7.58 -0.02 15.60
C GLY A 343 6.07 0.23 15.45
N GLU A 344 5.34 0.15 16.56
CA GLU A 344 3.88 0.32 16.57
C GLU A 344 3.50 1.79 16.74
N ALA A 345 2.50 2.25 16.00
CA ALA A 345 1.96 3.59 16.17
C ALA A 345 1.19 3.69 17.49
N THR A 346 1.47 4.71 18.29
CA THR A 346 0.83 4.92 19.60
C THR A 346 -0.44 5.77 19.51
N GLU A 347 -0.74 6.26 18.31
CA GLU A 347 -1.86 7.14 18.00
C GLU A 347 -2.30 6.98 16.54
N THR A 348 -3.41 7.62 16.18
CA THR A 348 -3.83 7.80 14.79
C THR A 348 -3.00 8.90 14.11
N ALA A 349 -2.95 8.91 12.78
CA ALA A 349 -2.37 10.04 12.05
C ALA A 349 -3.22 11.30 12.25
N ASN A 350 -2.60 12.38 12.72
CA ASN A 350 -3.28 13.66 12.98
C ASN A 350 -2.97 14.66 11.87
N ARG A 351 -3.90 15.60 11.64
CA ARG A 351 -3.70 16.73 10.74
C ARG A 351 -3.63 18.00 11.56
N LEU A 352 -2.49 18.67 11.54
CA LEU A 352 -2.26 19.92 12.25
C LEU A 352 -2.97 21.09 11.54
N PRO A 353 -3.23 22.22 12.23
CA PRO A 353 -3.79 23.42 11.60
C PRO A 353 -2.99 23.95 10.41
N SER A 354 -1.68 23.69 10.38
CA SER A 354 -0.78 24.01 9.27
C SER A 354 -1.00 23.15 8.02
N GLY A 355 -1.76 22.05 8.14
CA GLY A 355 -1.96 21.07 7.07
C GLY A 355 -0.96 19.91 7.08
N VAL A 356 0.09 19.99 7.90
CA VAL A 356 1.04 18.89 8.14
C VAL A 356 0.33 17.71 8.79
N TRP A 357 0.71 16.51 8.38
CA TRP A 357 0.28 15.26 9.01
C TRP A 357 1.39 14.69 9.85
N ASP A 358 1.07 14.22 11.05
CA ASP A 358 2.03 13.59 11.95
C ASP A 358 1.49 12.32 12.61
N ARG A 359 2.41 11.50 13.11
CA ARG A 359 2.10 10.29 13.87
C ARG A 359 3.26 9.86 14.75
N ARG A 360 2.95 9.56 16.02
CA ARG A 360 3.89 8.95 16.98
C ARG A 360 3.91 7.43 16.89
N PHE A 361 5.09 6.89 17.16
CA PHE A 361 5.37 5.47 17.25
C PHE A 361 6.16 5.15 18.51
N THR A 362 6.13 3.88 18.92
CA THR A 362 6.91 3.38 20.06
C THR A 362 8.41 3.66 19.94
N GLY A 363 8.94 3.71 18.72
CA GLY A 363 10.34 3.95 18.39
C GLY A 363 10.62 5.32 17.79
N GLY A 364 9.63 6.19 17.57
CA GLY A 364 9.86 7.45 16.88
C GLY A 364 8.63 8.29 16.56
N TYR A 365 8.78 9.17 15.59
CA TYR A 365 7.78 10.13 15.14
C TYR A 365 8.00 10.44 13.66
N VAL A 366 6.92 10.59 12.90
CA VAL A 366 6.97 11.06 11.52
C VAL A 366 6.10 12.29 11.36
N ALA A 367 6.52 13.21 10.50
CA ALA A 367 5.65 14.27 9.99
C ALA A 367 5.87 14.47 8.49
N VAL A 368 4.78 14.69 7.76
CA VAL A 368 4.76 14.93 6.31
C VAL A 368 4.03 16.23 6.06
N ASN A 369 4.66 17.16 5.35
CA ASN A 369 4.05 18.40 4.91
C ASN A 369 3.56 18.25 3.46
N PRO A 370 2.27 17.93 3.23
CA PRO A 370 1.75 17.78 1.87
C PRO A 370 1.44 19.11 1.19
N THR A 371 1.67 20.25 1.85
CA THR A 371 1.28 21.57 1.37
C THR A 371 2.39 22.23 0.54
N GLY A 372 2.04 23.25 -0.24
CA GLY A 372 3.00 24.05 -1.01
C GLY A 372 3.76 25.10 -0.18
N LYS A 373 3.71 25.05 1.16
CA LYS A 373 4.39 26.02 2.04
C LYS A 373 5.09 25.31 3.19
N ASP A 374 6.22 25.87 3.59
CA ASP A 374 6.93 25.45 4.80
C ASP A 374 6.04 25.55 6.04
N ALA A 375 6.18 24.59 6.94
CA ALA A 375 5.39 24.51 8.15
C ALA A 375 6.23 24.00 9.34
N SER A 376 5.98 24.57 10.52
CA SER A 376 6.63 24.13 11.75
C SER A 376 5.86 23.01 12.43
N VAL A 377 6.58 22.06 13.04
CA VAL A 377 6.05 21.03 13.92
C VAL A 377 6.83 20.97 15.25
N THR A 378 6.17 20.48 16.29
CA THR A 378 6.75 20.26 17.62
C THR A 378 6.79 18.76 17.90
N PRO A 379 7.91 18.07 17.61
CA PRO A 379 8.02 16.64 17.85
C PRO A 379 8.09 16.31 19.35
N PRO A 380 7.86 15.05 19.75
CA PRO A 380 8.17 14.59 21.09
C PRO A 380 9.64 14.82 21.47
N GLU A 381 9.89 15.15 22.73
CA GLU A 381 11.25 15.33 23.25
C GLU A 381 12.07 14.03 23.22
N GLY A 382 13.40 14.17 23.20
CA GLY A 382 14.33 13.04 23.30
C GLY A 382 14.50 12.22 22.01
N LEU A 383 13.97 12.68 20.89
CA LEU A 383 14.17 12.07 19.58
C LEU A 383 15.38 12.66 18.85
N VAL A 384 15.92 11.90 17.89
CA VAL A 384 16.98 12.34 16.98
C VAL A 384 16.51 12.27 15.53
N ASN A 385 17.00 13.18 14.69
CA ASN A 385 16.73 13.14 13.27
C ASN A 385 17.41 11.92 12.64
N PHE A 386 16.65 11.08 11.93
CA PHE A 386 17.18 9.87 11.30
C PHE A 386 18.26 10.17 10.23
N ASP A 387 18.18 11.31 9.55
CA ASP A 387 19.09 11.66 8.45
C ASP A 387 20.45 12.19 8.92
N GLY A 388 20.52 12.75 10.15
CA GLY A 388 21.73 13.42 10.63
C GLY A 388 22.13 13.06 12.06
N GLY A 389 21.34 12.27 12.78
CA GLY A 389 21.58 11.87 14.17
C GLY A 389 21.49 12.99 15.22
N GLY A 390 21.38 14.25 14.79
CA GLY A 390 21.24 15.40 15.69
C GLY A 390 19.95 15.32 16.51
N ALA A 391 20.00 15.77 17.75
CA ALA A 391 18.82 15.91 18.60
C ALA A 391 17.76 16.76 17.90
N ALA A 392 16.51 16.30 17.92
CA ALA A 392 15.41 17.06 17.38
C ALA A 392 15.21 18.32 18.23
N PRO A 393 15.19 19.52 17.63
CA PRO A 393 14.87 20.74 18.36
C PRO A 393 13.40 20.71 18.80
N ALA A 394 13.06 21.55 19.79
CA ALA A 394 11.69 21.67 20.29
C ALA A 394 10.67 22.03 19.18
N THR A 395 11.11 22.81 18.19
CA THR A 395 10.34 23.12 16.99
C THR A 395 11.23 22.91 15.78
N MET A 396 10.70 22.25 14.75
CA MET A 396 11.40 22.01 13.49
C MET A 396 10.57 22.48 12.30
N ASN A 397 11.23 23.01 11.27
CA ASN A 397 10.60 23.34 10.00
C ASN A 397 10.56 22.09 9.10
N VAL A 398 9.41 21.84 8.47
CA VAL A 398 9.21 20.82 7.44
C VAL A 398 8.92 21.56 6.15
N ALA A 399 9.82 21.44 5.18
CA ALA A 399 9.69 22.13 3.89
C ALA A 399 8.43 21.67 3.13
N ALA A 400 7.95 22.52 2.23
CA ALA A 400 6.85 22.18 1.33
C ALA A 400 7.08 20.84 0.60
N GLY A 401 6.09 19.94 0.67
CA GLY A 401 6.16 18.62 0.06
C GLY A 401 7.23 17.67 0.63
N ASP A 402 7.82 17.98 1.79
CA ASP A 402 8.85 17.16 2.43
C ASP A 402 8.30 16.47 3.69
N ALA A 403 9.14 15.62 4.29
CA ALA A 403 8.84 14.89 5.51
C ALA A 403 10.05 14.86 6.43
N VAL A 404 9.81 14.53 7.69
CA VAL A 404 10.81 14.30 8.72
C VAL A 404 10.52 12.99 9.42
N ILE A 405 11.58 12.22 9.67
CA ILE A 405 11.53 10.96 10.41
C ILE A 405 12.48 11.11 11.59
N LEU A 406 11.92 11.00 12.79
CA LEU A 406 12.65 11.08 14.03
C LEU A 406 12.56 9.73 14.75
N VAL A 407 13.66 9.30 15.34
CA VAL A 407 13.75 8.01 16.03
C VAL A 407 14.28 8.20 17.44
N LYS A 408 14.00 7.24 18.32
CA LYS A 408 14.69 7.14 19.61
C LYS A 408 16.18 6.88 19.37
N PRO A 409 17.08 7.52 20.12
CA PRO A 409 18.51 7.27 19.98
C PRO A 409 18.83 5.80 20.34
N LYS A 410 19.66 5.14 19.52
CA LYS A 410 20.04 3.72 19.69
C LYS A 410 20.80 3.44 20.99
N THR A 411 21.31 4.49 21.65
CA THR A 411 21.93 4.44 22.98
C THR A 411 21.26 5.55 23.81
N PRO A 412 20.88 5.31 25.08
CA PRO A 412 20.40 6.39 25.93
C PRO A 412 21.43 7.52 25.90
N PRO A 413 21.02 8.80 25.83
CA PRO A 413 21.97 9.88 26.04
C PRO A 413 22.61 9.63 27.40
N THR A 414 23.94 9.51 27.43
CA THR A 414 24.67 9.59 28.70
C THR A 414 24.30 10.94 29.29
N THR A 415 23.42 10.93 30.29
CA THR A 415 23.20 12.08 31.15
C THR A 415 24.51 12.28 31.88
N THR A 416 25.40 13.09 31.30
CA THR A 416 26.50 13.68 32.05
C THR A 416 25.83 14.39 33.22
N PRO A 417 26.06 13.96 34.48
CA PRO A 417 25.55 14.70 35.62
C PRO A 417 26.05 16.13 35.48
N ALA A 418 25.15 17.10 35.61
CA ALA A 418 25.53 18.50 35.69
C ALA A 418 26.71 18.61 36.68
N PRO A 419 27.81 19.31 36.31
CA PRO A 419 28.93 19.48 37.22
C PRO A 419 28.38 20.06 38.52
N THR A 420 28.45 19.26 39.58
CA THR A 420 28.09 19.71 40.92
C THR A 420 29.06 20.81 41.23
N THR A 421 28.59 22.06 41.21
CA THR A 421 29.36 23.23 41.59
C THR A 421 29.80 23.03 43.03
N THR A 422 30.99 22.46 43.20
CA THR A 422 31.61 22.31 44.51
C THR A 422 32.25 23.65 44.80
N THR A 423 31.59 24.43 45.64
CA THR A 423 32.13 25.67 46.19
C THR A 423 33.51 25.39 46.80
N PRO A 424 34.58 26.10 46.40
CA PRO A 424 35.89 25.93 47.02
C PRO A 424 35.84 26.25 48.51
N PRO A 425 36.50 25.47 49.38
CA PRO A 425 36.59 25.82 50.79
C PRO A 425 37.43 27.09 50.97
N THR A 426 36.86 28.05 51.69
CA THR A 426 37.49 29.28 52.13
C THR A 426 38.75 28.97 52.94
N THR A 427 39.94 29.19 52.37
CA THR A 427 41.20 29.20 53.09
C THR A 427 41.23 30.41 54.03
N THR A 428 41.19 30.14 55.33
CA THR A 428 41.43 31.14 56.38
C THR A 428 42.95 31.29 56.55
N ASP A 429 43.49 32.43 56.13
CA ASP A 429 44.88 32.80 56.36
C ASP A 429 45.16 32.86 57.88
N THR A 430 45.96 31.91 58.36
CA THR A 430 46.52 31.96 59.71
C THR A 430 47.96 32.45 59.60
N THR A 431 48.15 33.73 59.87
CA THR A 431 49.45 34.39 59.97
C THR A 431 50.27 33.77 61.10
N THR A 432 51.38 33.12 60.73
CA THR A 432 52.39 32.62 61.67
C THR A 432 53.46 33.71 61.89
N PRO A 433 53.88 34.04 63.13
CA PRO A 433 54.90 35.04 63.38
C PRO A 433 56.31 34.54 63.00
N PRO A 434 57.23 35.44 62.60
CA PRO A 434 58.59 35.05 62.21
C PRO A 434 59.44 34.61 63.42
N PRO A 435 60.36 33.65 63.22
CA PRO A 435 61.25 33.16 64.27
C PRO A 435 62.33 34.21 64.62
N PRO A 436 62.82 34.22 65.88
CA PRO A 436 63.85 35.15 66.34
C PRO A 436 65.24 34.79 65.76
N PRO A 437 66.13 35.79 65.57
CA PRO A 437 67.45 35.57 64.98
C PRO A 437 68.42 34.89 65.95
N ASP A 438 69.20 33.95 65.43
CA ASP A 438 70.27 33.23 66.16
C ASP A 438 71.46 34.15 66.50
N PRO A 439 72.06 34.02 67.70
CA PRO A 439 73.27 34.74 68.07
C PRO A 439 74.53 34.00 67.60
N THR A 440 75.52 34.77 67.10
CA THR A 440 76.90 34.31 67.00
C THR A 440 77.75 35.03 68.06
N SER A 441 78.48 34.23 68.85
CA SER A 441 79.41 34.56 69.94
C SER A 441 78.82 34.88 71.31
#